data_AF-A0A2Z2HNG9-F1
#
_entry.id   AF-A0A2Z2HNG9-F1
#
_cell.length_a   1.000
_cell.length_b   1.000
_cell.length_c   1.000
_cell.angle_alpha   90.00
_cell.angle_beta   90.00
_cell.angle_gamma   90.00
#
_symmetry.space_group_name_H-M   'P 1'
#
loop_
_entity.id
_entity.type
_entity.pdbx_description
1 polymer ?
#
loop_
_entity_poly.entity_id
_entity_poly.type
_entity_poly.pdbx_seq_one_letter_code
_entity_poly.pdbx_strand_id
1 'polypeptide(L)'
;MADARTYTIIYVVLLALGTGKFLFFMDASPLTYQMALAGTFVLAVAKTLLISGYYMHLLEEPRSVTYMMVTALFMVLLLTIAAGYSIQ
;
A
#
# COMPACT_ATOMS: atom_id res chain seq x y z
N MET A 1 4.01 8.57 -19.55
CA MET A 1 4.27 10.03 -19.45
C MET A 1 5.15 10.25 -18.22
N ALA A 2 6.48 10.26 -18.38
CA ALA A 2 7.40 10.26 -17.23
C ALA A 2 8.13 11.60 -17.10
N ASP A 3 7.57 12.51 -16.30
CA ASP A 3 8.25 13.73 -15.87
C ASP A 3 8.99 13.48 -14.55
N ALA A 4 10.30 13.71 -14.55
CA ALA A 4 11.15 13.54 -13.36
C ALA A 4 10.57 14.26 -12.14
N ARG A 5 10.01 15.46 -12.33
CA ARG A 5 9.41 16.23 -11.22
C ARG A 5 8.28 15.47 -10.54
N THR A 6 7.36 14.90 -11.31
CA THR A 6 6.21 14.14 -10.77
C THR A 6 6.68 12.92 -10.01
N TYR A 7 7.61 12.17 -10.57
CA TYR A 7 8.18 10.98 -9.94
C TYR A 7 8.98 11.31 -8.68
N THR A 8 9.70 12.44 -8.65
CA THR A 8 10.39 12.91 -7.45
C THR A 8 9.40 13.28 -6.35
N ILE A 9 8.29 13.96 -6.68
CA ILE A 9 7.26 14.30 -5.69
C ILE A 9 6.67 13.01 -5.09
N ILE A 10 6.28 12.06 -5.93
CA ILE A 10 5.71 10.79 -5.46
C ILE A 10 6.74 10.02 -4.63
N TYR A 11 8.02 10.02 -5.00
CA TYR A 11 9.09 9.41 -4.21
C TYR A 11 9.14 9.98 -2.78
N VAL A 12 9.13 11.31 -2.63
CA VAL A 12 9.16 11.96 -1.32
C VAL A 12 7.90 11.60 -0.51
N VAL A 13 6.73 11.55 -1.15
CA VAL A 13 5.49 11.10 -0.50
C VAL A 13 5.62 9.65 -0.03
N LEU A 14 6.13 8.73 -0.86
CA LEU A 14 6.34 7.33 -0.49
C LEU A 14 7.33 7.18 0.68
N LEU A 15 8.36 8.01 0.71
CA LEU A 15 9.33 8.05 1.80
C LEU A 15 8.63 8.49 3.09
N ALA A 16 7.86 9.57 3.06
CA ALA A 16 7.10 10.06 4.20
C ALA A 16 6.03 9.06 4.70
N LEU A 17 5.30 8.41 3.80
CA LEU A 17 4.33 7.36 4.17
C LEU A 17 5.01 6.12 4.77
N GLY A 18 6.26 5.84 4.38
CA GLY A 18 7.05 4.75 4.92
C GLY A 18 7.59 5.05 6.30
N THR A 19 8.33 6.16 6.43
CA THR A 19 8.99 6.55 7.69
C THR A 19 8.03 7.16 8.71
N GLY A 20 6.95 7.81 8.28
CA GLY A 20 5.96 8.41 9.16
C GLY A 20 5.27 7.39 10.09
N LYS A 21 5.21 6.11 9.70
CA LYS A 21 4.65 5.02 10.53
C LYS A 21 5.36 4.87 11.87
N PHE A 22 6.65 5.21 11.96
CA PHE A 22 7.39 5.16 13.23
C PHE A 22 6.72 6.02 14.29
N LEU A 23 6.16 7.16 13.91
CA LEU A 23 5.49 8.10 14.83
C LEU A 23 4.29 7.45 15.55
N PHE A 24 3.67 6.42 14.96
CA PHE A 24 2.49 5.78 15.56
C PHE A 24 2.85 4.95 16.80
N PHE A 25 4.09 4.46 16.89
CA PHE A 25 4.55 3.53 17.92
C PHE A 25 5.59 4.14 18.87
N MET A 26 5.86 5.45 18.78
CA MET A 26 6.72 6.13 19.75
C MET A 26 6.00 6.28 21.09
N ASP A 27 6.75 6.32 22.19
CA ASP A 27 6.21 6.43 23.56
C ASP A 27 5.32 7.68 23.77
N ALA A 28 5.57 8.75 23.00
CA ALA A 28 4.79 9.99 23.02
C ALA A 28 3.53 9.96 22.13
N SER A 29 3.25 8.85 21.45
CA SER A 29 2.09 8.72 20.55
C SER A 29 0.79 8.68 21.36
N PRO A 30 -0.21 9.52 21.02
CA PRO A 30 -1.52 9.48 21.68
C PRO A 30 -2.38 8.29 21.21
N LEU A 31 -1.90 7.47 20.26
CA LEU A 31 -2.65 6.39 19.66
C LEU A 31 -2.58 5.13 20.51
N THR A 32 -3.71 4.42 20.65
CA THR A 32 -3.69 3.05 21.16
C THR A 32 -2.97 2.13 20.17
N TYR A 33 -2.46 1.00 20.65
CA TYR A 33 -1.79 0.00 19.79
C TYR A 33 -2.66 -0.42 18.60
N GLN A 34 -3.95 -0.66 18.82
CA GLN A 34 -4.88 -1.06 17.76
C GLN A 34 -5.07 0.05 16.71
N MET A 35 -5.15 1.32 17.14
CA MET A 35 -5.22 2.46 16.23
C MET A 35 -3.92 2.66 15.44
N ALA A 36 -2.76 2.50 16.08
CA ALA A 36 -1.45 2.55 15.44
C ALA A 36 -1.29 1.43 14.38
N LEU A 37 -1.74 0.23 14.71
CA LEU A 37 -1.78 -0.91 13.79
C LEU A 37 -2.70 -0.63 12.59
N ALA A 38 -3.94 -0.19 12.83
CA ALA A 38 -4.89 0.15 11.77
C ALA A 38 -4.35 1.26 10.86
N GLY A 39 -3.78 2.33 11.44
CA GLY A 39 -3.13 3.41 10.70
C GLY A 39 -1.97 2.91 9.84
N THR A 40 -1.20 1.94 10.33
CA THR A 40 -0.10 1.31 9.59
C THR A 40 -0.59 0.58 8.34
N PHE A 41 -1.72 -0.14 8.45
CA PHE A 41 -2.37 -0.79 7.31
C PHE A 41 -2.86 0.24 6.29
N VAL A 42 -3.53 1.30 6.73
CA VAL A 42 -4.02 2.37 5.84
C VAL A 42 -2.86 3.01 5.07
N LEU A 43 -1.77 3.38 5.75
CA LEU A 43 -0.58 3.92 5.10
C LEU A 43 0.11 2.92 4.17
N ALA A 44 0.06 1.62 4.48
CA ALA A 44 0.58 0.58 3.59
C ALA A 44 -0.22 0.51 2.28
N VAL A 45 -1.55 0.52 2.36
CA VAL A 45 -2.45 0.52 1.20
C VAL A 45 -2.25 1.78 0.34
N ALA A 46 -2.18 2.95 0.96
CA ALA A 46 -1.91 4.20 0.23
C ALA A 46 -0.59 4.12 -0.55
N LYS A 47 0.47 3.60 0.08
CA LYS A 47 1.78 3.43 -0.55
C LYS A 47 1.74 2.46 -1.73
N THR A 48 1.09 1.30 -1.58
CA THR A 48 0.99 0.31 -2.66
C THR A 48 0.16 0.82 -3.84
N LEU A 49 -0.89 1.59 -3.60
CA LEU A 49 -1.67 2.24 -4.66
C LEU A 49 -0.83 3.27 -5.45
N LEU A 50 -0.04 4.10 -4.75
CA LEU A 50 0.87 5.04 -5.41
C LEU A 50 1.94 4.32 -6.24
N ILE A 51 2.52 3.23 -5.72
CA ILE A 51 3.53 2.44 -6.44
C ILE A 51 2.93 1.77 -7.67
N SER A 52 1.80 1.07 -7.52
CA SER A 52 1.16 0.38 -8.64
C SER A 52 0.65 1.35 -9.70
N GLY A 53 0.03 2.46 -9.31
CA GLY A 53 -0.47 3.46 -10.24
C GLY A 53 0.63 4.16 -11.04
N TYR A 54 1.68 4.64 -10.36
CA TYR A 54 2.70 5.50 -10.98
C TYR A 54 3.99 4.76 -11.34
N TYR A 55 4.60 4.01 -10.42
CA TYR A 55 5.89 3.36 -10.71
C TYR A 55 5.75 2.09 -11.56
N MET A 56 4.65 1.34 -11.41
CA MET A 56 4.31 0.22 -12.29
C MET A 56 3.48 0.64 -13.51
N HIS A 57 3.23 1.95 -13.66
CA HIS A 57 2.47 2.52 -14.78
C HIS A 57 1.06 1.92 -14.98
N LEU A 58 0.45 1.31 -13.96
CA LEU A 58 -0.84 0.61 -14.10
C LEU A 58 -1.98 1.54 -14.56
N LEU A 59 -1.87 2.85 -14.32
CA LEU A 59 -2.81 3.87 -14.79
C LEU A 59 -2.71 4.13 -16.31
N GLU A 60 -1.54 3.92 -16.90
CA GLU A 60 -1.27 4.16 -18.33
C GLU A 60 -1.50 2.90 -19.18
N GLU A 61 -1.50 1.72 -18.55
CA GLU A 61 -1.72 0.42 -19.19
C GLU A 61 -3.18 0.20 -19.63
N PRO A 62 -3.45 -0.73 -20.57
CA PRO A 62 -4.81 -1.02 -21.00
C PRO A 62 -5.61 -1.65 -19.85
N ARG A 63 -6.92 -1.37 -19.83
CA ARG A 63 -7.85 -1.80 -18.77
C ARG A 63 -7.82 -3.29 -18.46
N SER A 64 -7.48 -4.13 -19.44
CA SER A 64 -7.30 -5.58 -19.25
C SER A 64 -6.25 -5.89 -18.19
N VAL A 65 -5.14 -5.14 -18.14
CA VAL A 65 -4.07 -5.30 -17.14
C VAL A 65 -4.55 -4.88 -15.75
N THR A 66 -5.30 -3.78 -15.65
CA THR A 66 -5.92 -3.37 -14.39
C THR A 66 -6.87 -4.43 -13.85
N TYR A 67 -7.74 -4.99 -14.69
CA TYR A 67 -8.65 -6.07 -14.28
C TYR A 67 -7.89 -7.34 -13.88
N MET A 68 -6.81 -7.68 -14.59
CA MET A 68 -5.93 -8.80 -14.21
C MET A 68 -5.34 -8.57 -12.82
N MET A 69 -4.78 -7.38 -12.56
CA MET A 69 -4.19 -7.03 -11.26
C MET A 69 -5.20 -7.07 -10.11
N VAL A 70 -6.41 -6.55 -10.31
CA VAL A 70 -7.48 -6.61 -9.31
C VAL A 70 -7.91 -8.05 -9.04
N THR A 71 -8.02 -8.87 -10.08
CA THR A 71 -8.36 -10.30 -9.93
C THR A 71 -7.25 -11.04 -9.18
N ALA A 72 -5.98 -10.78 -9.49
CA ALA A 72 -4.85 -11.36 -8.78
C ALA A 72 -4.85 -10.96 -7.29
N LEU A 73 -5.09 -9.69 -6.97
CA LEU A 73 -5.22 -9.22 -5.59
C LEU A 73 -6.35 -9.95 -4.86
N PHE A 74 -7.52 -10.07 -5.50
CA PHE A 74 -8.66 -10.81 -4.93
C PHE A 74 -8.30 -12.27 -4.62
N MET A 75 -7.63 -12.97 -5.54
CA MET A 75 -7.22 -14.36 -5.33
C MET A 75 -6.19 -14.51 -4.21
N VAL A 76 -5.24 -13.58 -4.09
CA VAL A 76 -4.26 -13.57 -2.98
C VAL A 76 -4.96 -13.38 -1.64
N LEU A 77 -5.97 -12.50 -1.57
CA LEU A 77 -6.75 -12.31 -0.35
C LEU A 77 -7.52 -13.59 0.03
N LEU A 78 -8.16 -14.26 -0.94
CA LEU A 78 -8.82 -15.54 -0.70
C LEU A 78 -7.85 -16.60 -0.18
N LEU A 79 -6.67 -16.72 -0.79
CA LEU A 79 -5.63 -17.66 -0.36
C LEU A 79 -5.15 -17.34 1.06
N THR A 80 -4.95 -16.06 1.38
CA THR A 80 -4.49 -15.62 2.72
C THR A 80 -5.52 -15.98 3.79
N ILE A 81 -6.81 -15.77 3.51
CA ILE A 81 -7.91 -16.13 4.41
C ILE A 81 -7.97 -17.67 4.56
N ALA A 82 -7.91 -18.41 3.46
CA ALA A 82 -7.94 -19.87 3.47
C ALA A 82 -6.76 -20.47 4.27
N ALA A 83 -5.56 -19.91 4.11
CA ALA A 83 -4.38 -20.31 4.86
C ALA A 83 -4.55 -20.09 6.38
N GLY A 84 -5.30 -19.07 6.79
CA GLY A 84 -5.65 -18.83 8.19
C GLY A 84 -6.44 -19.98 8.84
N TYR A 85 -7.24 -20.72 8.06
CA TYR A 85 -7.97 -21.90 8.55
C TYR A 85 -7.16 -23.20 8.45
N SER A 86 -6.04 -23.21 7.73
CA SER A 86 -5.23 -24.42 7.51
C SER A 86 -4.29 -24.76 8.67
N ILE A 87 -4.04 -23.80 9.57
CA ILE A 87 -3.06 -23.91 10.68
C ILE A 87 -3.77 -24.21 12.02
N GLN A 88 -5.10 -24.17 12.05
CA GLN A 88 -5.92 -24.65 13.17
C GLN A 88 -6.17 -26.15 13.04
#